data_AF-A0A2R6P3Q0-F1
#
_entry.id   AF-A0A2R6P3Q0-F1
#
_cell.length_a   1.000
_cell.length_b   1.000
_cell.length_c   1.000
_cell.angle_alpha   90.00
_cell.angle_beta   90.00
_cell.angle_gamma   90.00
#
_symmetry.space_group_name_H-M   'P 1'
#
loop_
_entity.id
_entity.type
_entity.pdbx_description
1 polymer ?
#
loop_
_entity_poly.entity_id
_entity_poly.type
_entity_poly.pdbx_seq_one_letter_code
_entity_poly.pdbx_strand_id
1 'polypeptide(L)'
;MTSFKTINDVIVLIFILSWGVGCHGQAETGIAPMEKTEREALYSTIQGFVGYWWNGSELYPDPCGWTPIQGVSCDLFEGSWYVTDLNIGPFYDNSLVCAPNVQFRPDFFALKYLKSLSIFNCFTSPHHFPISIPTKNWESLYGSLQSLEFRSNPGLIGQIPTSFGYLKNLQSLVLLENGLTGELPSNIGNLVRLRRLVLAGNRFRGQVPDSFGGLRELLILDLSQNSLSGPLPVTFGGLTSLLKLDLSSNQLEGKISIEFGKLKNLTLLDLSKNKFSGGLVQSLQELCSLEELVLSNNPIGGDLLGVGWHNLKSLVFLDLSNLGLTSGIPETFIELKRLRFLGLGDNKLTGNLSPKLEALPSISAIYLNGNNLTGDLKFSEGFYGKLGRRFGAWNNPNLCYPNGLVSPSNRPFGVRPCQQEVTLYGLDHDGKSKVSNGTLNQNSQFLASLGFSRYGLDGFWKVFMAETLMIVLGLNVLI
;
A
#
# COMPACT_ATOMS: atom_id res chain seq x y z
N MET A 1 0.96 104.57 -27.68
CA MET A 1 0.66 105.22 -26.38
C MET A 1 0.47 104.10 -25.38
N THR A 2 1.52 103.67 -24.66
CA THR A 2 1.78 104.07 -23.24
C THR A 2 0.52 103.86 -22.38
N SER A 3 0.46 103.00 -21.36
CA SER A 3 1.43 102.77 -20.29
C SER A 3 1.06 101.56 -19.43
N PHE A 4 2.09 101.01 -18.80
CA PHE A 4 2.14 100.00 -17.74
C PHE A 4 1.25 100.26 -16.50
N LYS A 5 0.67 99.18 -15.96
CA LYS A 5 0.61 98.84 -14.51
C LYS A 5 0.22 97.36 -14.36
N THR A 6 1.15 96.43 -14.59
CA THR A 6 1.82 95.60 -13.56
C THR A 6 1.07 95.31 -12.26
N ILE A 7 0.78 94.01 -12.08
CA ILE A 7 1.17 93.16 -10.94
C ILE A 7 0.58 93.53 -9.56
N ASN A 8 -0.53 92.90 -9.21
CA ASN A 8 -0.75 92.05 -8.02
C ASN A 8 -2.25 91.72 -7.94
N ASP A 9 -2.60 90.47 -7.62
CA ASP A 9 -3.96 89.99 -7.26
C ASP A 9 -4.63 88.95 -8.18
N VAL A 10 -3.89 88.26 -9.06
CA VAL A 10 -4.43 87.07 -9.78
C VAL A 10 -3.61 85.79 -9.52
N ILE A 11 -2.55 85.84 -8.70
CA ILE A 11 -1.73 84.66 -8.33
C ILE A 11 -2.00 84.20 -6.88
N VAL A 12 -3.21 84.39 -6.37
CA VAL A 12 -3.65 83.79 -5.08
C VAL A 12 -4.92 82.93 -5.24
N LEU A 13 -5.45 82.79 -6.46
CA LEU A 13 -6.66 81.99 -6.74
C LEU A 13 -6.42 80.75 -7.63
N ILE A 14 -5.16 80.33 -7.82
CA ILE A 14 -4.79 79.10 -8.56
C ILE A 14 -3.81 78.22 -7.72
N PHE A 15 -3.86 78.31 -6.38
CA PHE A 15 -3.09 77.40 -5.51
C PHE A 15 -3.88 76.84 -4.31
N ILE A 16 -5.22 76.85 -4.37
CA ILE A 16 -6.09 76.08 -3.45
C ILE A 16 -7.20 75.39 -4.26
N LEU A 17 -6.83 74.68 -5.33
CA LEU A 17 -7.70 73.70 -6.02
C LEU A 17 -6.98 72.36 -6.20
N SER A 18 -6.06 72.06 -5.30
CA SER A 18 -5.35 70.80 -5.20
C SER A 18 -5.11 70.48 -3.72
N TRP A 19 -6.20 70.19 -3.00
CA TRP A 19 -6.25 69.30 -1.82
C TRP A 19 -7.71 69.14 -1.42
N GLY A 20 -8.37 68.36 -2.26
CA GLY A 20 -9.68 67.78 -2.04
C GLY A 20 -9.77 66.53 -2.90
N VAL A 21 -8.67 65.76 -2.97
CA VAL A 21 -8.79 64.33 -3.25
C VAL A 21 -9.55 63.79 -2.03
N GLY A 22 -10.88 63.91 -2.09
CA GLY A 22 -11.70 62.89 -1.51
C GLY A 22 -11.27 61.61 -2.19
N CYS A 23 -10.30 60.93 -1.60
CA CYS A 23 -10.33 59.49 -1.62
C CYS A 23 -11.71 59.17 -1.02
N HIS A 24 -12.71 59.04 -1.89
CA HIS A 24 -13.52 57.84 -1.81
C HIS A 24 -12.51 56.71 -1.99
N GLY A 25 -11.86 56.36 -0.88
CA GLY A 25 -11.55 54.97 -0.66
C GLY A 25 -12.90 54.32 -0.80
N GLN A 26 -13.14 53.69 -1.95
CA GLN A 26 -13.74 52.39 -1.88
C GLN A 26 -12.95 51.69 -0.78
N ALA A 27 -13.57 51.52 0.36
CA ALA A 27 -13.16 50.48 1.26
C ALA A 27 -13.39 49.18 0.48
N GLU A 28 -12.46 48.83 -0.39
CA GLU A 28 -12.21 47.44 -0.76
C GLU A 28 -11.60 46.77 0.48
N THR A 29 -12.42 46.67 1.52
CA THR A 29 -12.29 45.67 2.56
C THR A 29 -13.55 44.83 2.52
N GLY A 30 -13.96 44.44 1.30
CA GLY A 30 -14.93 43.39 1.11
C GLY A 30 -14.24 42.05 1.34
N ILE A 31 -13.79 41.79 2.58
CA ILE A 31 -13.45 40.42 2.96
C ILE A 31 -14.73 39.63 2.75
N ALA A 32 -14.71 38.71 1.80
CA ALA A 32 -15.85 37.84 1.52
C ALA A 32 -16.31 37.21 2.84
N PRO A 33 -17.60 37.31 3.21
CA PRO A 33 -18.06 36.80 4.49
C PRO A 33 -18.18 35.28 4.45
N MET A 34 -18.02 34.64 5.59
CA MET A 34 -18.52 33.27 5.81
C MET A 34 -19.96 33.35 6.30
N GLU A 35 -20.86 32.58 5.66
CA GLU A 35 -22.25 32.49 6.10
C GLU A 35 -22.34 32.02 7.56
N LYS A 36 -23.25 32.63 8.33
CA LYS A 36 -23.44 32.30 9.74
C LYS A 36 -23.79 30.81 9.94
N THR A 37 -24.64 30.28 9.07
CA THR A 37 -25.07 28.87 9.06
C THR A 37 -23.92 27.91 8.79
N GLU A 38 -23.04 28.22 7.83
CA GLU A 38 -21.83 27.43 7.54
C GLU A 38 -20.89 27.44 8.75
N ARG A 39 -20.68 28.61 9.36
CA ARG A 39 -19.82 28.77 10.54
C ARG A 39 -20.34 27.99 11.74
N GLU A 40 -21.64 28.06 12.01
CA GLU A 40 -22.29 27.30 13.08
C GLU A 40 -22.23 25.79 12.83
N ALA A 41 -22.41 25.36 11.57
CA ALA A 41 -22.27 23.96 11.19
C ALA A 41 -20.83 23.44 11.37
N LEU A 42 -19.82 24.23 10.99
CA LEU A 42 -18.41 23.91 11.20
C LEU A 42 -18.12 23.73 12.69
N TYR A 43 -18.54 24.68 13.53
CA TYR A 43 -18.29 24.59 14.97
C TYR A 43 -18.99 23.41 15.60
N SER A 44 -20.25 23.16 15.27
CA SER A 44 -20.97 21.99 15.79
C SER A 44 -20.25 20.70 15.38
N THR A 45 -19.80 20.62 14.13
CA THR A 45 -19.03 19.48 13.62
C THR A 45 -17.73 19.28 14.39
N ILE A 46 -16.91 20.33 14.56
CA ILE A 46 -15.65 20.24 15.32
C ILE A 46 -15.93 19.82 16.77
N GLN A 47 -16.90 20.42 17.45
CA GLN A 47 -17.26 20.03 18.82
C GLN A 47 -17.76 18.59 18.92
N GLY A 48 -18.34 18.04 17.84
CA GLY A 48 -18.69 16.62 17.74
C GLY A 48 -17.49 15.71 17.91
N PHE A 49 -16.33 16.07 17.36
CA PHE A 49 -15.11 15.25 17.39
C PHE A 49 -14.07 15.69 18.44
N VAL A 50 -14.04 16.97 18.79
CA VAL A 50 -13.05 17.60 19.68
C VAL A 50 -13.64 17.87 21.07
N GLY A 51 -14.96 17.75 21.24
CA GLY A 51 -15.65 17.93 22.52
C GLY A 51 -16.15 19.36 22.77
N TYR A 52 -17.07 19.50 23.72
CA TYR A 52 -17.73 20.79 24.03
C TYR A 52 -16.81 21.83 24.68
N TRP A 53 -15.66 21.42 25.22
CA TRP A 53 -14.67 22.37 25.77
C TRP A 53 -14.01 23.21 24.67
N TRP A 54 -14.08 22.76 23.41
CA TRP A 54 -13.65 23.55 22.28
C TRP A 54 -14.64 24.69 22.03
N ASN A 55 -14.29 25.89 22.51
CA ASN A 55 -15.06 27.12 22.28
C ASN A 55 -14.54 27.84 21.04
N GLY A 56 -14.89 27.34 19.86
CA GLY A 56 -14.44 27.91 18.59
C GLY A 56 -15.00 29.29 18.29
N SER A 57 -16.21 29.61 18.78
CA SER A 57 -16.92 30.85 18.43
C SER A 57 -16.27 32.12 18.97
N GLU A 58 -15.58 32.04 20.11
CA GLU A 58 -14.87 33.19 20.67
C GLU A 58 -13.45 33.34 20.11
N LEU A 59 -12.80 32.21 19.80
CA LEU A 59 -11.40 32.19 19.36
C LEU A 59 -11.22 32.36 17.85
N TYR A 60 -12.22 31.97 17.06
CA TYR A 60 -12.11 31.94 15.59
C TYR A 60 -13.33 32.59 14.92
N PRO A 61 -13.61 33.89 15.15
CA PRO A 61 -14.78 34.56 14.57
C PRO A 61 -14.82 34.53 13.03
N ASP A 62 -13.68 34.33 12.38
CA ASP A 62 -13.53 34.18 10.93
C ASP A 62 -12.61 32.99 10.56
N PRO A 63 -13.11 31.73 10.61
CA PRO A 63 -12.33 30.51 10.41
C PRO A 63 -11.66 30.38 9.04
N CYS A 64 -12.20 31.08 8.05
CA CYS A 64 -11.75 31.04 6.66
C CYS A 64 -10.98 32.31 6.24
N GLY A 65 -10.85 33.29 7.14
CA GLY A 65 -10.11 34.52 6.92
C GLY A 65 -8.91 34.64 7.85
N TRP A 66 -8.96 35.62 8.77
CA TRP A 66 -7.81 36.00 9.59
C TRP A 66 -7.62 35.18 10.86
N THR A 67 -8.57 34.30 11.21
CA THR A 67 -8.44 33.35 12.32
C THR A 67 -8.58 31.91 11.83
N PRO A 68 -7.59 31.36 11.10
CA PRO A 68 -7.67 30.01 10.56
C PRO A 68 -7.65 28.95 11.67
N ILE A 69 -8.44 27.89 11.49
CA ILE A 69 -8.43 26.71 12.36
C ILE A 69 -7.52 25.67 11.71
N GLN A 70 -6.53 25.16 12.45
CA GLN A 70 -5.64 24.12 11.95
C GLN A 70 -6.45 22.88 11.54
N GLY A 71 -6.26 22.43 10.30
CA GLY A 71 -7.01 21.31 9.72
C GLY A 71 -8.31 21.70 9.02
N VAL A 72 -8.71 22.97 9.05
CA VAL A 72 -9.83 23.50 8.26
C VAL A 72 -9.27 24.27 7.06
N SER A 73 -9.77 24.00 5.86
CA SER A 73 -9.53 24.82 4.67
C SER A 73 -10.86 25.26 4.07
N CYS A 74 -10.84 26.40 3.40
CA CYS A 74 -12.02 27.00 2.80
C CYS A 74 -11.73 27.52 1.40
N ASP A 75 -12.75 27.49 0.55
CA ASP A 75 -12.72 28.09 -0.78
C ASP A 75 -13.85 29.12 -0.93
N LEU A 76 -13.65 30.06 -1.84
CA LEU A 76 -14.62 31.09 -2.17
C LEU A 76 -15.60 30.59 -3.22
N PHE A 77 -16.90 30.60 -2.88
CA PHE A 77 -17.98 30.32 -3.82
C PHE A 77 -18.98 31.48 -3.81
N GLU A 78 -19.29 32.01 -4.99
CA GLU A 78 -20.27 33.10 -5.18
C GLU A 78 -20.06 34.32 -4.23
N GLY A 79 -18.81 34.59 -3.86
CA GLY A 79 -18.46 35.72 -2.98
C GLY A 79 -18.54 35.43 -1.48
N SER A 80 -18.76 34.17 -1.07
CA SER A 80 -18.75 33.73 0.33
C SER A 80 -17.76 32.57 0.56
N TRP A 81 -17.13 32.51 1.73
CA TRP A 81 -16.24 31.41 2.11
C TRP A 81 -17.03 30.20 2.62
N TYR A 82 -16.67 29.02 2.15
CA TYR A 82 -17.23 27.75 2.61
C TYR A 82 -16.12 26.74 2.91
N VAL A 83 -16.39 25.85 3.86
CA VAL A 83 -15.43 24.84 4.29
C VAL A 83 -15.31 23.77 3.22
N THR A 84 -14.09 23.51 2.77
CA THR A 84 -13.79 22.49 1.76
C THR A 84 -13.01 21.31 2.31
N ASP A 85 -12.23 21.51 3.36
CA ASP A 85 -11.40 20.45 3.93
C ASP A 85 -11.49 20.48 5.44
N LEU A 86 -11.70 19.31 6.03
CA LEU A 86 -11.74 19.13 7.47
C LEU A 86 -10.90 17.92 7.89
N ASN A 87 -9.81 18.18 8.61
CA ASN A 87 -8.88 17.19 9.11
C ASN A 87 -8.87 17.22 10.64
N ILE A 88 -9.23 16.10 11.27
CA ILE A 88 -9.34 15.99 12.74
C ILE A 88 -8.50 14.81 13.24
N GLY A 89 -7.78 15.03 14.32
CA GLY A 89 -6.80 14.10 14.85
C GLY A 89 -5.36 14.52 14.55
N PRO A 90 -4.37 13.80 15.10
CA PRO A 90 -2.98 14.23 15.18
C PRO A 90 -2.24 14.09 13.84
N PHE A 91 -2.62 14.89 12.84
CA PHE A 91 -1.96 14.98 11.55
C PHE A 91 -0.70 15.85 11.59
N TYR A 92 -0.73 16.90 12.42
CA TYR A 92 0.30 17.93 12.54
C TYR A 92 0.48 18.34 14.00
N ASP A 93 1.58 19.06 14.29
CA ASP A 93 1.71 19.77 15.56
C ASP A 93 0.54 20.78 15.69
N ASN A 94 -0.13 20.80 16.85
CA ASN A 94 -1.35 21.59 17.13
C ASN A 94 -2.62 21.20 16.35
N SER A 95 -2.73 19.96 15.86
CA SER A 95 -3.99 19.45 15.34
C SER A 95 -5.14 19.50 16.35
N LEU A 96 -6.37 19.57 15.83
CA LEU A 96 -7.59 19.38 16.62
C LEU A 96 -7.58 18.02 17.33
N VAL A 97 -7.34 18.05 18.65
CA VAL A 97 -7.23 16.85 19.49
C VAL A 97 -8.61 16.26 19.73
N CYS A 98 -8.77 14.96 19.45
CA CYS A 98 -10.07 14.32 19.54
C CYS A 98 -10.50 14.13 21.00
N ALA A 99 -11.81 14.24 21.23
CA ALA A 99 -12.43 13.96 22.52
C ALA A 99 -12.58 12.45 22.77
N PRO A 100 -12.67 12.00 24.04
CA PRO A 100 -13.02 10.61 24.34
C PRO A 100 -14.42 10.20 23.86
N ASN A 101 -15.39 11.13 23.84
CA ASN A 101 -16.80 10.91 23.53
C ASN A 101 -17.23 11.56 22.21
N VAL A 102 -16.49 11.26 21.15
CA VAL A 102 -16.75 11.73 19.79
C VAL A 102 -18.12 11.31 19.25
N GLN A 103 -18.72 12.16 18.41
CA GLN A 103 -20.02 11.96 17.78
C GLN A 103 -20.09 12.62 16.39
N PHE A 104 -20.65 11.91 15.42
CA PHE A 104 -21.12 12.52 14.16
C PHE A 104 -22.39 13.32 14.43
N ARG A 105 -22.29 14.65 14.52
CA ARG A 105 -23.46 15.52 14.68
C ARG A 105 -24.18 15.74 13.34
N PRO A 106 -25.52 15.92 13.33
CA PRO A 106 -26.26 16.14 12.09
C PRO A 106 -25.80 17.36 11.29
N ASP A 107 -25.30 18.40 11.97
CA ASP A 107 -24.80 19.64 11.36
C ASP A 107 -23.63 19.41 10.39
N PHE A 108 -22.91 18.30 10.51
CA PHE A 108 -21.88 17.89 9.56
C PHE A 108 -22.41 17.88 8.11
N PHE A 109 -23.64 17.40 7.91
CA PHE A 109 -24.26 17.32 6.58
C PHE A 109 -24.74 18.68 6.05
N ALA A 110 -24.62 19.75 6.84
CA ALA A 110 -24.89 21.11 6.38
C ALA A 110 -23.70 21.73 5.62
N LEU A 111 -22.48 21.18 5.76
CA LEU A 111 -21.27 21.62 5.06
C LEU A 111 -21.26 21.16 3.59
N LYS A 112 -22.16 21.73 2.78
CA LYS A 112 -22.45 21.25 1.42
C LYS A 112 -21.27 21.38 0.45
N TYR A 113 -20.29 22.23 0.73
CA TYR A 113 -19.11 22.44 -0.11
C TYR A 113 -17.90 21.60 0.30
N LEU A 114 -18.04 20.76 1.33
CA LEU A 114 -16.96 19.92 1.83
C LEU A 114 -16.46 18.96 0.74
N LYS A 115 -15.20 19.11 0.35
CA LYS A 115 -14.49 18.27 -0.62
C LYS A 115 -13.72 17.13 0.05
N SER A 116 -13.18 17.37 1.25
CA SER A 116 -12.34 16.40 1.95
C SER A 116 -12.69 16.31 3.44
N LEU A 117 -12.86 15.08 3.94
CA LEU A 117 -12.94 14.80 5.36
C LEU A 117 -11.91 13.73 5.73
N SER A 118 -11.02 14.07 6.66
CA SER A 118 -10.03 13.13 7.20
C SER A 118 -10.11 13.04 8.72
N ILE A 119 -10.26 11.83 9.26
CA ILE A 119 -10.27 11.55 10.70
C ILE A 119 -9.18 10.52 11.00
N PHE A 120 -8.21 10.90 11.83
CA PHE A 120 -7.09 10.03 12.20
C PHE A 120 -7.03 9.84 13.71
N ASN A 121 -6.97 8.60 14.17
CA ASN A 121 -6.73 8.26 15.58
C ASN A 121 -7.63 9.01 16.60
N CYS A 122 -8.89 9.23 16.24
CA CYS A 122 -9.91 9.83 17.12
C CYS A 122 -10.74 8.78 17.85
N PHE A 123 -11.04 7.66 17.21
CA PHE A 123 -11.87 6.60 17.78
C PHE A 123 -10.95 5.51 18.37
N THR A 124 -10.40 5.74 19.56
CA THR A 124 -9.23 4.97 20.05
C THR A 124 -9.55 3.67 20.79
N SER A 125 -10.81 3.41 21.18
CA SER A 125 -11.18 2.19 21.90
C SER A 125 -12.50 1.58 21.40
N PRO A 126 -12.52 0.30 20.99
CA PRO A 126 -13.75 -0.40 20.59
C PRO A 126 -14.68 -0.75 21.76
N HIS A 127 -14.17 -0.68 22.99
CA HIS A 127 -14.93 -1.02 24.21
C HIS A 127 -15.39 0.21 24.99
N HIS A 128 -14.83 1.39 24.68
CA HIS A 128 -15.13 2.64 25.36
C HIS A 128 -15.55 3.67 24.31
N PHE A 129 -16.85 3.90 24.20
CA PHE A 129 -17.50 4.79 23.21
C PHE A 129 -17.31 4.36 21.75
N PRO A 130 -17.72 3.13 21.38
CA PRO A 130 -17.74 2.74 19.97
C PRO A 130 -18.70 3.63 19.20
N ILE A 131 -18.31 3.99 17.97
CA ILE A 131 -19.13 4.81 17.08
C ILE A 131 -19.27 4.14 15.73
N SER A 132 -20.38 4.40 15.06
CA SER A 132 -20.61 3.95 13.69
C SER A 132 -20.74 5.14 12.76
N ILE A 133 -20.40 4.92 11.49
CA ILE A 133 -20.60 5.90 10.43
C ILE A 133 -22.11 6.11 10.25
N PRO A 134 -22.62 7.35 10.20
CA PRO A 134 -24.04 7.61 9.96
C PRO A 134 -24.53 6.93 8.69
N THR A 135 -25.72 6.33 8.72
CA THR A 135 -26.24 5.56 7.58
C THR A 135 -27.01 6.40 6.56
N LYS A 136 -27.40 7.62 6.91
CA LYS A 136 -28.24 8.53 6.12
C LYS A 136 -27.56 9.89 5.88
N ASN A 137 -28.13 10.70 5.00
CA ASN A 137 -27.77 12.09 4.71
C ASN A 137 -26.49 12.29 3.88
N TRP A 138 -25.76 11.23 3.51
CA TRP A 138 -24.59 11.33 2.62
C TRP A 138 -24.94 11.88 1.23
N GLU A 139 -26.19 11.72 0.80
CA GLU A 139 -26.72 12.33 -0.42
C GLU A 139 -26.65 13.87 -0.41
N SER A 140 -26.56 14.52 0.76
CA SER A 140 -26.35 15.97 0.85
C SER A 140 -24.99 16.43 0.34
N LEU A 141 -23.99 15.53 0.36
CA LEU A 141 -22.61 15.78 -0.06
C LEU A 141 -22.30 15.20 -1.45
N TYR A 142 -23.32 14.73 -2.18
CA TYR A 142 -23.13 14.01 -3.45
C TYR A 142 -22.31 14.79 -4.49
N GLY A 143 -22.46 16.12 -4.50
CA GLY A 143 -21.91 17.03 -5.49
C GLY A 143 -20.56 17.65 -5.09
N SER A 144 -20.10 17.48 -3.86
CA SER A 144 -18.92 18.16 -3.34
C SER A 144 -17.83 17.22 -2.88
N LEU A 145 -18.19 16.14 -2.16
CA LEU A 145 -17.22 15.28 -1.49
C LEU A 145 -16.40 14.47 -2.51
N GLN A 146 -15.08 14.65 -2.43
CA GLN A 146 -14.07 14.04 -3.29
C GLN A 146 -13.17 13.08 -2.53
N SER A 147 -12.93 13.33 -1.23
CA SER A 147 -12.09 12.50 -0.38
C SER A 147 -12.76 12.24 0.97
N LEU A 148 -12.82 10.97 1.37
CA LEU A 148 -13.31 10.55 2.67
C LEU A 148 -12.33 9.54 3.28
N GLU A 149 -11.67 9.93 4.37
CA GLU A 149 -10.57 9.16 4.93
C GLU A 149 -10.65 8.99 6.45
N PHE A 150 -10.92 7.78 6.93
CA PHE A 150 -10.84 7.41 8.34
C PHE A 150 -9.71 6.41 8.55
N ARG A 151 -8.67 6.80 9.30
CA ARG A 151 -7.44 6.03 9.46
C ARG A 151 -7.11 5.74 10.93
N SER A 152 -6.72 4.50 11.22
CA SER A 152 -6.25 4.05 12.54
C SER A 152 -7.24 4.39 13.66
N ASN A 153 -8.52 4.08 13.41
CA ASN A 153 -9.60 4.33 14.35
C ASN A 153 -10.27 3.01 14.80
N PRO A 154 -9.65 2.27 15.73
CA PRO A 154 -10.15 0.95 16.15
C PRO A 154 -11.55 0.97 16.78
N GLY A 155 -12.00 2.10 17.33
CA GLY A 155 -13.34 2.32 17.89
C GLY A 155 -14.42 2.69 16.87
N LEU A 156 -14.06 2.91 15.60
CA LEU A 156 -15.02 3.09 14.53
C LEU A 156 -15.48 1.72 14.02
N ILE A 157 -16.70 1.35 14.40
CA ILE A 157 -17.30 0.03 14.16
C ILE A 157 -18.56 0.12 13.29
N GLY A 158 -19.24 -1.01 13.09
CA GLY A 158 -20.44 -1.10 12.25
C GLY A 158 -20.08 -1.40 10.80
N GLN A 159 -21.00 -1.10 9.88
CA GLN A 159 -20.87 -1.39 8.45
C GLN A 159 -20.60 -0.13 7.65
N ILE A 160 -20.04 -0.28 6.44
CA ILE A 160 -19.99 0.83 5.48
C ILE A 160 -21.44 1.13 5.02
N PRO A 161 -21.91 2.39 5.14
CA PRO A 161 -23.24 2.76 4.67
C PRO A 161 -23.42 2.56 3.17
N THR A 162 -24.54 1.97 2.75
CA THR A 162 -24.90 1.86 1.33
C THR A 162 -25.09 3.22 0.66
N SER A 163 -25.44 4.25 1.44
CA SER A 163 -25.57 5.64 1.02
C SER A 163 -24.27 6.27 0.53
N PHE A 164 -23.10 5.67 0.81
CA PHE A 164 -21.84 6.10 0.17
C PHE A 164 -21.92 6.01 -1.35
N GLY A 165 -22.73 5.09 -1.90
CA GLY A 165 -22.94 4.97 -3.35
C GLY A 165 -23.58 6.19 -4.03
N TYR A 166 -24.06 7.17 -3.27
CA TYR A 166 -24.56 8.45 -3.79
C TYR A 166 -23.44 9.47 -4.06
N LEU A 167 -22.24 9.30 -3.51
CA LEU A 167 -21.14 10.28 -3.56
C LEU A 167 -20.42 10.26 -4.92
N LYS A 168 -21.10 10.67 -6.00
CA LYS A 168 -20.63 10.50 -7.38
C LYS A 168 -19.32 11.24 -7.72
N ASN A 169 -18.93 12.23 -6.92
CA ASN A 169 -17.67 12.96 -7.08
C ASN A 169 -16.51 12.36 -6.26
N LEU A 170 -16.74 11.29 -5.50
CA LEU A 170 -15.73 10.68 -4.65
C LEU A 170 -14.62 10.05 -5.50
N GLN A 171 -13.39 10.48 -5.23
CA GLN A 171 -12.15 10.02 -5.86
C GLN A 171 -11.30 9.18 -4.91
N SER A 172 -11.37 9.45 -3.60
CA SER A 172 -10.64 8.71 -2.56
C SER A 172 -11.59 8.27 -1.45
N LEU A 173 -11.68 6.95 -1.23
CA LEU A 173 -12.35 6.35 -0.07
C LEU A 173 -11.33 5.50 0.68
N VAL A 174 -10.98 5.94 1.89
CA VAL A 174 -9.94 5.32 2.71
C VAL A 174 -10.51 5.03 4.09
N LEU A 175 -10.76 3.78 4.40
CA LEU A 175 -11.18 3.31 5.71
C LEU A 175 -10.12 2.32 6.21
N LEU A 176 -8.96 2.83 6.58
CA LEU A 176 -7.76 2.03 6.90
C LEU A 176 -7.64 1.79 8.41
N GLU A 177 -7.37 0.55 8.83
CA GLU A 177 -7.09 0.20 10.23
C GLU A 177 -8.20 0.64 11.22
N ASN A 178 -9.45 0.28 10.91
CA ASN A 178 -10.60 0.58 11.77
C ASN A 178 -11.24 -0.71 12.34
N GLY A 179 -12.32 -0.55 13.11
CA GLY A 179 -13.10 -1.65 13.65
C GLY A 179 -14.30 -2.06 12.78
N LEU A 180 -14.33 -1.68 11.49
CA LEU A 180 -15.48 -1.89 10.62
C LEU A 180 -15.68 -3.39 10.31
N THR A 181 -16.95 -3.78 10.16
CA THR A 181 -17.41 -5.16 10.02
C THR A 181 -18.47 -5.28 8.92
N GLY A 182 -18.95 -6.50 8.67
CA GLY A 182 -20.01 -6.75 7.70
C GLY A 182 -19.49 -6.99 6.30
N GLU A 183 -20.40 -6.97 5.32
CA GLU A 183 -20.07 -7.18 3.91
C GLU A 183 -19.74 -5.86 3.22
N LEU A 184 -18.97 -5.93 2.14
CA LEU A 184 -18.68 -4.78 1.29
C LEU A 184 -19.94 -4.41 0.48
N PRO A 185 -20.46 -3.17 0.59
CA PRO A 185 -21.68 -2.79 -0.12
C PRO A 185 -21.42 -2.65 -1.62
N SER A 186 -22.22 -3.36 -2.43
CA SER A 186 -22.11 -3.33 -3.90
C SER A 186 -22.30 -1.94 -4.51
N ASN A 187 -23.02 -1.05 -3.80
CA ASN A 187 -23.23 0.34 -4.21
C ASN A 187 -21.94 1.17 -4.30
N ILE A 188 -20.82 0.75 -3.70
CA ILE A 188 -19.51 1.39 -3.94
C ILE A 188 -19.12 1.31 -5.43
N GLY A 189 -19.56 0.27 -6.15
CA GLY A 189 -19.37 0.16 -7.60
C GLY A 189 -20.03 1.29 -8.41
N ASN A 190 -20.90 2.10 -7.80
CA ASN A 190 -21.53 3.25 -8.42
C ASN A 190 -20.63 4.50 -8.46
N LEU A 191 -19.46 4.47 -7.82
CA LEU A 191 -18.53 5.59 -7.66
C LEU A 191 -17.53 5.62 -8.82
N VAL A 192 -18.03 5.90 -10.03
CA VAL A 192 -17.25 5.72 -11.28
C VAL A 192 -15.99 6.60 -11.39
N ARG A 193 -15.88 7.67 -10.58
CA ARG A 193 -14.72 8.56 -10.47
C ARG A 193 -13.70 8.12 -9.41
N LEU A 194 -13.96 7.02 -8.71
CA LEU A 194 -13.11 6.55 -7.62
C LEU A 194 -11.76 6.10 -8.17
N ARG A 195 -10.69 6.71 -7.65
CA ARG A 195 -9.29 6.43 -7.99
C ARG A 195 -8.57 5.64 -6.90
N ARG A 196 -9.00 5.79 -5.65
CA ARG A 196 -8.43 5.10 -4.50
C ARG A 196 -9.53 4.50 -3.63
N LEU A 197 -9.50 3.17 -3.47
CA LEU A 197 -10.34 2.42 -2.55
C LEU A 197 -9.44 1.60 -1.62
N VAL A 198 -9.31 2.05 -0.37
CA VAL A 198 -8.48 1.40 0.65
C VAL A 198 -9.35 1.06 1.84
N LEU A 199 -9.59 -0.23 2.07
CA LEU A 199 -10.41 -0.76 3.16
C LEU A 199 -9.61 -1.72 4.07
N ALA A 200 -8.28 -1.63 3.99
CA ALA A 200 -7.37 -2.56 4.66
C ALA A 200 -7.43 -2.49 6.19
N GLY A 201 -7.11 -3.60 6.85
CA GLY A 201 -6.99 -3.64 8.32
C GLY A 201 -8.33 -3.48 9.04
N ASN A 202 -9.40 -4.06 8.51
CA ASN A 202 -10.72 -4.09 9.14
C ASN A 202 -11.15 -5.55 9.40
N ARG A 203 -12.44 -5.76 9.65
CA ARG A 203 -13.04 -7.08 9.88
C ARG A 203 -14.15 -7.35 8.86
N PHE A 204 -13.99 -6.87 7.63
CA PHE A 204 -14.95 -7.15 6.55
C PHE A 204 -14.97 -8.64 6.22
N ARG A 205 -16.15 -9.16 5.88
CA ARG A 205 -16.41 -10.57 5.57
C ARG A 205 -17.27 -10.70 4.31
N GLY A 206 -17.49 -11.93 3.87
CA GLY A 206 -18.28 -12.20 2.66
C GLY A 206 -17.47 -11.99 1.39
N GLN A 207 -18.16 -11.90 0.25
CA GLN A 207 -17.53 -11.81 -1.07
C GLN A 207 -17.16 -10.37 -1.44
N VAL A 208 -16.17 -10.24 -2.31
CA VAL A 208 -15.87 -8.98 -2.97
C VAL A 208 -16.93 -8.72 -4.05
N PRO A 209 -17.65 -7.58 -4.05
CA PRO A 209 -18.74 -7.36 -4.99
C PRO A 209 -18.28 -7.26 -6.45
N ASP A 210 -18.98 -7.96 -7.35
CA ASP A 210 -18.70 -7.91 -8.79
C ASP A 210 -18.78 -6.49 -9.37
N SER A 211 -19.60 -5.63 -8.78
CA SER A 211 -19.77 -4.23 -9.19
C SER A 211 -18.48 -3.41 -9.08
N PHE A 212 -17.51 -3.82 -8.26
CA PHE A 212 -16.24 -3.12 -8.15
C PHE A 212 -15.44 -3.16 -9.46
N GLY A 213 -15.63 -4.19 -10.29
CA GLY A 213 -15.04 -4.26 -11.62
C GLY A 213 -15.49 -3.15 -12.60
N GLY A 214 -16.53 -2.39 -12.24
CA GLY A 214 -16.99 -1.20 -12.99
C GLY A 214 -16.19 0.08 -12.70
N LEU A 215 -15.30 0.08 -11.71
CA LEU A 215 -14.51 1.26 -11.28
C LEU A 215 -13.32 1.49 -12.22
N ARG A 216 -13.58 1.91 -13.45
CA ARG A 216 -12.56 1.99 -14.52
C ARG A 216 -11.46 3.03 -14.30
N GLU A 217 -11.70 4.04 -13.45
CA GLU A 217 -10.69 5.05 -13.07
C GLU A 217 -9.86 4.63 -11.84
N LEU A 218 -10.14 3.46 -11.25
CA LEU A 218 -9.49 3.01 -10.03
C LEU A 218 -7.99 2.73 -10.29
N LEU A 219 -7.14 3.38 -9.49
CA LEU A 219 -5.68 3.26 -9.54
C LEU A 219 -5.16 2.36 -8.41
N ILE A 220 -5.81 2.43 -7.23
CA ILE A 220 -5.41 1.67 -6.04
C ILE A 220 -6.64 0.97 -5.46
N LEU A 221 -6.54 -0.36 -5.35
CA LEU A 221 -7.48 -1.19 -4.61
C LEU A 221 -6.71 -1.97 -3.54
N ASP A 222 -6.99 -1.65 -2.28
CA ASP A 222 -6.40 -2.34 -1.15
C ASP A 222 -7.51 -2.83 -0.21
N LEU A 223 -7.73 -4.14 -0.20
CA LEU A 223 -8.68 -4.83 0.68
C LEU A 223 -7.94 -5.77 1.65
N SER A 224 -6.63 -5.57 1.83
CA SER A 224 -5.76 -6.46 2.60
C SER A 224 -6.16 -6.52 4.07
N GLN A 225 -5.75 -7.58 4.76
CA GLN A 225 -5.94 -7.73 6.21
C GLN A 225 -7.41 -7.61 6.64
N ASN A 226 -8.26 -8.46 6.06
CA ASN A 226 -9.68 -8.57 6.38
C ASN A 226 -10.05 -10.06 6.53
N SER A 227 -11.36 -10.37 6.55
CA SER A 227 -11.89 -11.74 6.53
C SER A 227 -12.74 -12.01 5.28
N LEU A 228 -12.40 -11.36 4.15
CA LEU A 228 -13.09 -11.54 2.87
C LEU A 228 -12.89 -12.98 2.36
N SER A 229 -13.90 -13.53 1.70
CA SER A 229 -13.99 -14.95 1.34
C SER A 229 -14.63 -15.14 -0.03
N GLY A 230 -14.52 -16.35 -0.59
CA GLY A 230 -15.05 -16.67 -1.91
C GLY A 230 -14.11 -16.27 -3.05
N PRO A 231 -14.54 -16.46 -4.31
CA PRO A 231 -13.71 -16.20 -5.48
C PRO A 231 -13.56 -14.70 -5.77
N LEU A 232 -12.49 -14.34 -6.48
CA LEU A 232 -12.37 -13.00 -7.07
C LEU A 232 -13.33 -12.85 -8.25
N PRO A 233 -14.05 -11.70 -8.35
CA PRO A 233 -14.90 -11.41 -9.49
C PRO A 233 -14.14 -11.42 -10.81
N VAL A 234 -14.71 -12.04 -11.84
CA VAL A 234 -14.14 -12.00 -13.20
C VAL A 234 -14.13 -10.56 -13.75
N THR A 235 -15.04 -9.73 -13.26
CA THR A 235 -15.19 -8.32 -13.63
C THR A 235 -13.98 -7.47 -13.25
N PHE A 236 -13.10 -7.95 -12.37
CA PHE A 236 -11.86 -7.24 -12.01
C PHE A 236 -10.94 -7.01 -13.21
N GLY A 237 -11.04 -7.82 -14.27
CA GLY A 237 -10.36 -7.53 -15.54
C GLY A 237 -10.78 -6.22 -16.22
N GLY A 238 -11.87 -5.60 -15.77
CA GLY A 238 -12.34 -4.27 -16.19
C GLY A 238 -11.63 -3.09 -15.51
N LEU A 239 -10.81 -3.33 -14.48
CA LEU A 239 -10.05 -2.30 -13.75
C LEU A 239 -8.79 -1.86 -14.51
N THR A 240 -8.93 -1.48 -15.78
CA THR A 240 -7.79 -1.32 -16.70
C THR A 240 -6.82 -0.19 -16.32
N SER A 241 -7.23 0.75 -15.47
CA SER A 241 -6.36 1.83 -14.95
C SER A 241 -5.58 1.43 -13.70
N LEU A 242 -5.84 0.24 -13.14
CA LEU A 242 -5.33 -0.17 -11.84
C LEU A 242 -3.80 -0.30 -11.86
N LEU A 243 -3.17 0.34 -10.89
CA LEU A 243 -1.72 0.33 -10.68
C LEU A 243 -1.34 -0.60 -9.54
N LYS A 244 -2.17 -0.68 -8.49
CA LYS A 244 -1.91 -1.49 -7.29
C LYS A 244 -3.15 -2.27 -6.88
N LEU A 245 -2.98 -3.58 -6.70
CA LEU A 245 -3.97 -4.49 -6.17
C LEU A 245 -3.38 -5.28 -5.00
N ASP A 246 -3.85 -4.98 -3.79
CA ASP A 246 -3.49 -5.73 -2.58
C ASP A 246 -4.75 -6.35 -1.98
N LEU A 247 -4.81 -7.68 -2.00
CA LEU A 247 -5.87 -8.50 -1.41
C LEU A 247 -5.31 -9.47 -0.37
N SER A 248 -4.08 -9.23 0.09
CA SER A 248 -3.34 -10.13 0.96
C SER A 248 -4.01 -10.33 2.32
N SER A 249 -3.70 -11.43 2.98
CA SER A 249 -4.17 -11.72 4.34
C SER A 249 -5.70 -11.70 4.47
N ASN A 250 -6.36 -12.51 3.65
CA ASN A 250 -7.80 -12.72 3.66
C ASN A 250 -8.12 -14.23 3.63
N GLN A 251 -9.37 -14.60 3.34
CA GLN A 251 -9.83 -15.97 3.15
C GLN A 251 -10.33 -16.21 1.73
N LEU A 252 -9.83 -15.43 0.76
CA LEU A 252 -10.22 -15.51 -0.66
C LEU A 252 -9.75 -16.83 -1.26
N GLU A 253 -10.55 -17.41 -2.16
CA GLU A 253 -10.32 -18.75 -2.68
C GLU A 253 -10.63 -18.87 -4.18
N GLY A 254 -10.59 -20.09 -4.71
CA GLY A 254 -10.79 -20.34 -6.14
C GLY A 254 -9.54 -20.04 -6.98
N LYS A 255 -9.74 -19.88 -8.28
CA LYS A 255 -8.67 -19.67 -9.26
C LYS A 255 -8.43 -18.20 -9.52
N ILE A 256 -7.17 -17.83 -9.79
CA ILE A 256 -6.84 -16.52 -10.35
C ILE A 256 -7.44 -16.47 -11.76
N SER A 257 -8.31 -15.48 -12.03
CA SER A 257 -9.01 -15.39 -13.32
C SER A 257 -8.06 -15.02 -14.45
N ILE A 258 -8.26 -15.60 -15.64
CA ILE A 258 -7.50 -15.23 -16.83
C ILE A 258 -7.64 -13.75 -17.21
N GLU A 259 -8.77 -13.15 -16.82
CA GLU A 259 -9.11 -11.75 -17.06
C GLU A 259 -8.12 -10.76 -16.43
N PHE A 260 -7.35 -11.19 -15.43
CA PHE A 260 -6.30 -10.35 -14.82
C PHE A 260 -5.21 -9.98 -15.82
N GLY A 261 -5.00 -10.78 -16.88
CA GLY A 261 -4.07 -10.43 -17.96
C GLY A 261 -4.42 -9.13 -18.69
N LYS A 262 -5.64 -8.59 -18.52
CA LYS A 262 -6.07 -7.29 -19.05
C LYS A 262 -5.54 -6.09 -18.25
N LEU A 263 -5.03 -6.30 -17.03
CA LEU A 263 -4.55 -5.24 -16.14
C LEU A 263 -3.12 -4.79 -16.51
N LYS A 264 -2.98 -4.25 -17.73
CA LYS A 264 -1.66 -3.94 -18.33
C LYS A 264 -0.87 -2.86 -17.58
N ASN A 265 -1.55 -2.02 -16.81
CA ASN A 265 -0.94 -0.95 -16.01
C ASN A 265 -0.55 -1.41 -14.60
N LEU A 266 -0.88 -2.64 -14.21
CA LEU A 266 -0.66 -3.12 -12.85
C LEU A 266 0.84 -3.24 -12.57
N THR A 267 1.27 -2.58 -11.51
CA THR A 267 2.67 -2.55 -11.03
C THR A 267 2.86 -3.43 -9.79
N LEU A 268 1.83 -3.57 -8.96
CA LEU A 268 1.84 -4.39 -7.76
C LEU A 268 0.61 -5.30 -7.72
N LEU A 269 0.86 -6.61 -7.57
CA LEU A 269 -0.16 -7.62 -7.29
C LEU A 269 0.24 -8.43 -6.05
N ASP A 270 -0.47 -8.23 -4.94
CA ASP A 270 -0.32 -9.05 -3.74
C ASP A 270 -1.62 -9.81 -3.44
N LEU A 271 -1.53 -11.13 -3.57
CA LEU A 271 -2.61 -12.08 -3.23
C LEU A 271 -2.20 -13.01 -2.08
N SER A 272 -1.09 -12.72 -1.41
CA SER A 272 -0.48 -13.61 -0.42
C SER A 272 -1.40 -13.90 0.77
N LYS A 273 -1.15 -15.02 1.46
CA LYS A 273 -1.90 -15.44 2.67
C LYS A 273 -3.42 -15.49 2.42
N ASN A 274 -3.81 -16.25 1.40
CA ASN A 274 -5.20 -16.54 1.05
C ASN A 274 -5.35 -18.07 0.83
N LYS A 275 -6.41 -18.49 0.15
CA LYS A 275 -6.72 -19.89 -0.18
C LYS A 275 -6.83 -20.11 -1.70
N PHE A 276 -6.12 -19.30 -2.51
CA PHE A 276 -6.12 -19.45 -3.96
C PHE A 276 -5.53 -20.80 -4.41
N SER A 277 -6.16 -21.42 -5.40
CA SER A 277 -5.81 -22.75 -5.90
C SER A 277 -6.00 -22.88 -7.41
N GLY A 278 -5.64 -24.02 -7.99
CA GLY A 278 -5.94 -24.36 -9.38
C GLY A 278 -4.87 -23.99 -10.41
N GLY A 279 -3.63 -23.77 -9.95
CA GLY A 279 -2.45 -23.55 -10.77
C GLY A 279 -2.18 -22.09 -11.12
N LEU A 280 -0.93 -21.81 -11.52
CA LEU A 280 -0.57 -20.54 -12.13
C LEU A 280 -1.21 -20.41 -13.52
N VAL A 281 -1.86 -19.28 -13.79
CA VAL A 281 -2.49 -19.02 -15.09
C VAL A 281 -1.51 -18.37 -16.05
N GLN A 282 -1.49 -18.84 -17.31
CA GLN A 282 -0.59 -18.32 -18.33
C GLN A 282 -0.77 -16.81 -18.58
N SER A 283 -1.98 -16.28 -18.38
CA SER A 283 -2.29 -14.86 -18.54
C SER A 283 -1.51 -13.95 -17.58
N LEU A 284 -0.85 -14.47 -16.53
CA LEU A 284 0.07 -13.68 -15.72
C LEU A 284 1.20 -13.07 -16.56
N GLN A 285 1.64 -13.74 -17.62
CA GLN A 285 2.67 -13.23 -18.53
C GLN A 285 2.27 -11.93 -19.26
N GLU A 286 0.97 -11.61 -19.26
CA GLU A 286 0.40 -10.45 -19.92
C GLU A 286 0.55 -9.15 -19.11
N LEU A 287 0.92 -9.25 -17.83
CA LEU A 287 1.10 -8.12 -16.90
C LEU A 287 2.45 -7.42 -17.11
N CYS A 288 2.68 -6.86 -18.29
CA CYS A 288 3.98 -6.34 -18.73
C CYS A 288 4.56 -5.20 -17.86
N SER A 289 3.72 -4.46 -17.13
CA SER A 289 4.14 -3.38 -16.21
C SER A 289 4.44 -3.86 -14.79
N LEU A 290 4.24 -5.15 -14.50
CA LEU A 290 4.32 -5.68 -13.14
C LEU A 290 5.75 -5.60 -12.60
N GLU A 291 5.90 -4.93 -11.46
CA GLU A 291 7.17 -4.78 -10.74
C GLU A 291 7.20 -5.70 -9.51
N GLU A 292 6.06 -5.91 -8.86
CA GLU A 292 5.95 -6.73 -7.65
C GLU A 292 4.81 -7.75 -7.79
N LEU A 293 5.17 -9.03 -7.68
CA LEU A 293 4.23 -10.15 -7.64
C LEU A 293 4.44 -10.97 -6.38
N VAL A 294 3.43 -10.96 -5.50
CA VAL A 294 3.45 -11.71 -4.24
C VAL A 294 2.24 -12.63 -4.21
N LEU A 295 2.48 -13.93 -4.35
CA LEU A 295 1.44 -14.95 -4.28
C LEU A 295 1.58 -15.84 -3.05
N SER A 296 2.64 -15.67 -2.27
CA SER A 296 3.06 -16.61 -1.25
C SER A 296 1.99 -17.01 -0.23
N ASN A 297 2.11 -18.21 0.32
CA ASN A 297 1.14 -18.78 1.27
C ASN A 297 -0.27 -18.91 0.68
N ASN A 298 -0.37 -19.60 -0.46
CA ASN A 298 -1.63 -19.99 -1.08
C ASN A 298 -1.50 -21.43 -1.63
N PRO A 299 -2.53 -22.28 -1.59
CA PRO A 299 -2.48 -23.62 -2.18
C PRO A 299 -2.61 -23.61 -3.72
N ILE A 300 -1.87 -22.74 -4.43
CA ILE A 300 -1.98 -22.55 -5.89
C ILE A 300 -1.63 -23.84 -6.64
N GLY A 301 -0.50 -24.45 -6.30
CA GLY A 301 0.05 -25.61 -7.01
C GLY A 301 0.40 -25.32 -8.46
N GLY A 302 0.48 -26.38 -9.27
CA GLY A 302 0.81 -26.27 -10.70
C GLY A 302 2.32 -26.18 -10.96
N ASP A 303 2.64 -25.78 -12.20
CA ASP A 303 4.00 -25.78 -12.76
C ASP A 303 4.44 -24.34 -13.08
N LEU A 304 5.69 -23.99 -12.72
CA LEU A 304 6.34 -22.73 -13.08
C LEU A 304 6.58 -22.57 -14.59
N LEU A 305 6.78 -23.67 -15.32
CA LEU A 305 7.14 -23.68 -16.74
C LEU A 305 5.99 -23.24 -17.66
N GLY A 306 4.75 -23.23 -17.16
CA GLY A 306 3.57 -22.83 -17.93
C GLY A 306 3.41 -21.32 -18.12
N VAL A 307 4.19 -20.49 -17.41
CA VAL A 307 4.13 -19.03 -17.48
C VAL A 307 5.34 -18.48 -18.25
N GLY A 308 5.09 -17.59 -19.22
CA GLY A 308 6.12 -16.88 -19.95
C GLY A 308 6.80 -15.78 -19.13
N TRP A 309 7.55 -16.14 -18.10
CA TRP A 309 8.17 -15.19 -17.16
C TRP A 309 9.05 -14.14 -17.82
N HIS A 310 9.73 -14.47 -18.92
CA HIS A 310 10.55 -13.55 -19.71
C HIS A 310 9.79 -12.31 -20.23
N ASN A 311 8.45 -12.35 -20.28
CA ASN A 311 7.63 -11.21 -20.67
C ASN A 311 7.50 -10.16 -19.55
N LEU A 312 7.72 -10.53 -18.28
CA LEU A 312 7.62 -9.66 -17.11
C LEU A 312 8.92 -8.89 -16.87
N LYS A 313 9.38 -8.15 -17.89
CA LYS A 313 10.70 -7.48 -17.88
C LYS A 313 10.84 -6.40 -16.79
N SER A 314 9.73 -5.89 -16.29
CA SER A 314 9.67 -4.89 -15.22
C SER A 314 9.82 -5.48 -13.82
N LEU A 315 9.76 -6.80 -13.68
CA LEU A 315 9.67 -7.47 -12.38
C LEU A 315 10.94 -7.25 -11.54
N VAL A 316 10.73 -6.73 -10.33
CA VAL A 316 11.73 -6.43 -9.31
C VAL A 316 11.62 -7.40 -8.14
N PHE A 317 10.40 -7.73 -7.74
CA PHE A 317 10.10 -8.59 -6.59
C PHE A 317 9.16 -9.72 -7.00
N LEU A 318 9.61 -10.97 -6.83
CA LEU A 318 8.81 -12.16 -7.08
C LEU A 318 8.82 -13.07 -5.85
N ASP A 319 7.68 -13.23 -5.19
CA ASP A 319 7.52 -14.18 -4.09
C ASP A 319 6.40 -15.19 -4.37
N LEU A 320 6.84 -16.43 -4.62
CA LEU A 320 6.04 -17.61 -4.89
C LEU A 320 6.26 -18.69 -3.80
N SER A 321 6.66 -18.26 -2.60
CA SER A 321 6.96 -19.18 -1.50
C SER A 321 5.69 -19.85 -0.95
N ASN A 322 5.80 -21.10 -0.49
CA ASN A 322 4.69 -21.84 0.11
C ASN A 322 3.43 -21.86 -0.78
N LEU A 323 3.63 -22.25 -2.04
CA LEU A 323 2.57 -22.36 -3.05
C LEU A 323 2.19 -23.81 -3.39
N GLY A 324 3.00 -24.77 -2.96
CA GLY A 324 2.87 -26.16 -3.40
C GLY A 324 3.25 -26.38 -4.86
N LEU A 325 4.06 -25.47 -5.43
CA LEU A 325 4.53 -25.56 -6.81
C LEU A 325 5.34 -26.84 -7.04
N THR A 326 5.12 -27.44 -8.20
CA THR A 326 5.81 -28.63 -8.69
C THR A 326 6.60 -28.27 -9.94
N SER A 327 7.62 -29.06 -10.30
CA SER A 327 8.57 -28.87 -11.43
C SER A 327 9.89 -28.17 -11.07
N GLY A 328 10.74 -28.00 -12.08
CA GLY A 328 12.02 -27.30 -11.96
C GLY A 328 11.92 -25.80 -12.18
N ILE A 329 12.94 -25.08 -11.72
CA ILE A 329 13.03 -23.62 -11.86
C ILE A 329 13.31 -23.29 -13.33
N PRO A 330 12.49 -22.45 -14.01
CA PRO A 330 12.67 -22.13 -15.42
C PRO A 330 14.01 -21.43 -15.69
N GLU A 331 14.75 -21.85 -16.73
CA GLU A 331 15.98 -21.14 -17.13
C GLU A 331 15.71 -19.70 -17.58
N THR A 332 14.51 -19.41 -18.07
CA THR A 332 14.09 -18.08 -18.54
C THR A 332 14.07 -17.01 -17.44
N PHE A 333 14.16 -17.39 -16.16
CA PHE A 333 14.31 -16.43 -15.06
C PHE A 333 15.55 -15.53 -15.22
N ILE A 334 16.59 -15.99 -15.92
CA ILE A 334 17.79 -15.18 -16.20
C ILE A 334 17.51 -13.96 -17.07
N GLU A 335 16.36 -13.92 -17.75
CA GLU A 335 15.94 -12.79 -18.60
C GLU A 335 15.33 -11.64 -17.78
N LEU A 336 15.01 -11.86 -16.50
CA LEU A 336 14.43 -10.88 -15.59
C LEU A 336 15.50 -9.94 -15.03
N LYS A 337 16.07 -9.09 -15.89
CA LYS A 337 17.23 -8.23 -15.56
C LYS A 337 17.00 -7.26 -14.39
N ARG A 338 15.75 -6.89 -14.10
CA ARG A 338 15.40 -6.01 -12.97
C ARG A 338 15.17 -6.74 -11.65
N LEU A 339 15.13 -8.08 -11.66
CA LEU A 339 14.78 -8.89 -10.50
C LEU A 339 15.81 -8.72 -9.37
N ARG A 340 15.34 -8.29 -8.20
CA ARG A 340 16.14 -8.09 -6.99
C ARG A 340 15.87 -9.16 -5.94
N PHE A 341 14.63 -9.64 -5.87
CA PHE A 341 14.18 -10.65 -4.91
C PHE A 341 13.48 -11.79 -5.62
N LEU A 342 13.92 -13.02 -5.34
CA LEU A 342 13.27 -14.25 -5.79
C LEU A 342 13.00 -15.19 -4.61
N GLY A 343 11.73 -15.31 -4.23
CA GLY A 343 11.24 -16.25 -3.23
C GLY A 343 10.54 -17.45 -3.87
N LEU A 344 11.12 -18.64 -3.74
CA LEU A 344 10.54 -19.93 -4.15
C LEU A 344 10.55 -20.94 -2.99
N GLY A 345 10.71 -20.46 -1.75
CA GLY A 345 10.87 -21.31 -0.58
C GLY A 345 9.63 -22.15 -0.29
N ASP A 346 9.82 -23.27 0.42
CA ASP A 346 8.77 -24.13 0.95
C ASP A 346 7.76 -24.62 -0.11
N ASN A 347 8.29 -25.08 -1.26
CA ASN A 347 7.52 -25.66 -2.36
C ASN A 347 7.88 -27.15 -2.57
N LYS A 348 7.45 -27.74 -3.68
CA LYS A 348 7.79 -29.11 -4.10
C LYS A 348 8.65 -29.10 -5.38
N LEU A 349 9.50 -28.08 -5.53
CA LEU A 349 10.32 -27.93 -6.72
C LEU A 349 11.40 -29.02 -6.78
N THR A 350 11.71 -29.47 -7.99
CA THR A 350 12.65 -30.56 -8.28
C THR A 350 13.68 -30.15 -9.34
N GLY A 351 14.61 -31.04 -9.65
CA GLY A 351 15.63 -30.81 -10.69
C GLY A 351 16.84 -30.03 -10.19
N ASN A 352 17.77 -29.79 -11.11
CA ASN A 352 19.05 -29.17 -10.81
C ASN A 352 18.95 -27.65 -10.89
N LEU A 353 19.61 -26.96 -9.96
CA LEU A 353 19.69 -25.50 -9.98
C LEU A 353 20.73 -25.03 -11.00
N SER A 354 20.30 -24.22 -11.98
CA SER A 354 21.19 -23.70 -13.02
C SER A 354 22.14 -22.63 -12.47
N PRO A 355 23.48 -22.78 -12.63
CA PRO A 355 24.46 -21.76 -12.24
C PRO A 355 24.25 -20.42 -12.95
N LYS A 356 23.59 -20.42 -14.12
CA LYS A 356 23.28 -19.21 -14.90
C LYS A 356 22.49 -18.14 -14.12
N LEU A 357 21.83 -18.51 -13.02
CA LEU A 357 21.17 -17.54 -12.13
C LEU A 357 22.14 -16.50 -11.54
N GLU A 358 23.44 -16.81 -11.46
CA GLU A 358 24.44 -15.82 -11.03
C GLU A 358 24.60 -14.65 -12.00
N ALA A 359 24.18 -14.82 -13.27
CA ALA A 359 24.25 -13.79 -14.30
C ALA A 359 23.18 -12.70 -14.17
N LEU A 360 22.21 -12.85 -13.25
CA LEU A 360 21.21 -11.83 -12.99
C LEU A 360 21.87 -10.57 -12.40
N PRO A 361 21.84 -9.43 -13.09
CA PRO A 361 22.65 -8.28 -12.71
C PRO A 361 22.17 -7.64 -11.40
N SER A 362 20.85 -7.57 -11.21
CA SER A 362 20.22 -6.86 -10.09
C SER A 362 19.91 -7.74 -8.88
N ILE A 363 20.15 -9.06 -8.96
CA ILE A 363 19.71 -9.98 -7.90
C ILE A 363 20.43 -9.70 -6.58
N SER A 364 19.65 -9.63 -5.51
CA SER A 364 20.11 -9.29 -4.16
C SER A 364 19.70 -10.33 -3.11
N ALA A 365 18.64 -11.09 -3.37
CA ALA A 365 18.16 -12.17 -2.53
C ALA A 365 17.50 -13.29 -3.35
N ILE A 366 17.83 -14.54 -3.01
CA ILE A 366 17.23 -15.76 -3.56
C ILE A 366 16.94 -16.72 -2.41
N TYR A 367 15.68 -17.16 -2.28
CA TYR A 367 15.25 -18.14 -1.29
C TYR A 367 14.62 -19.35 -1.98
N LEU A 368 15.29 -20.49 -1.91
CA LEU A 368 14.95 -21.79 -2.49
C LEU A 368 14.81 -22.89 -1.43
N ASN A 369 14.85 -22.51 -0.14
CA ASN A 369 14.83 -23.47 0.96
C ASN A 369 13.55 -24.30 1.00
N GLY A 370 13.59 -25.49 1.60
CA GLY A 370 12.39 -26.29 1.81
C GLY A 370 11.77 -26.84 0.52
N ASN A 371 12.62 -27.22 -0.45
CA ASN A 371 12.23 -27.84 -1.71
C ASN A 371 12.86 -29.25 -1.83
N ASN A 372 12.75 -29.87 -3.01
CA ASN A 372 13.40 -31.13 -3.36
C ASN A 372 14.38 -30.95 -4.54
N LEU A 373 15.11 -29.83 -4.54
CA LEU A 373 16.15 -29.55 -5.54
C LEU A 373 17.33 -30.51 -5.35
N THR A 374 17.99 -30.84 -6.46
CA THR A 374 19.05 -31.85 -6.51
C THR A 374 20.34 -31.29 -7.11
N GLY A 375 21.44 -32.02 -6.92
CA GLY A 375 22.72 -31.78 -7.57
C GLY A 375 23.63 -30.80 -6.83
N ASP A 376 24.66 -30.34 -7.55
CA ASP A 376 25.71 -29.50 -6.98
C ASP A 376 25.44 -28.02 -7.24
N LEU A 377 25.59 -27.20 -6.20
CA LEU A 377 25.57 -25.75 -6.31
C LEU A 377 26.89 -25.23 -6.90
N LYS A 378 26.95 -25.12 -8.22
CA LYS A 378 28.14 -24.68 -8.96
C LYS A 378 28.18 -23.17 -9.20
N PHE A 379 27.89 -22.35 -8.18
CA PHE A 379 28.00 -20.89 -8.27
C PHE A 379 29.42 -20.41 -7.92
N SER A 380 29.79 -19.24 -8.43
CA SER A 380 31.06 -18.59 -8.08
C SER A 380 31.12 -18.18 -6.60
N GLU A 381 32.34 -18.11 -6.05
CA GLU A 381 32.55 -17.61 -4.69
C GLU A 381 32.06 -16.16 -4.54
N GLY A 382 32.26 -15.33 -5.57
CA GLY A 382 31.75 -13.95 -5.60
C GLY A 382 30.23 -13.87 -5.49
N PHE A 383 29.50 -14.81 -6.11
CA PHE A 383 28.05 -14.90 -5.98
C PHE A 383 27.62 -15.19 -4.54
N TYR A 384 28.25 -16.20 -3.90
CA TYR A 384 27.96 -16.50 -2.50
C TYR A 384 28.31 -15.34 -1.56
N GLY A 385 29.44 -14.66 -1.79
CA GLY A 385 29.83 -13.48 -1.02
C GLY A 385 28.86 -12.31 -1.19
N LYS A 386 28.41 -12.04 -2.43
CA LYS A 386 27.43 -10.97 -2.75
C LYS A 386 26.09 -11.18 -2.04
N LEU A 387 25.56 -12.40 -2.08
CA LEU A 387 24.26 -12.70 -1.48
C LEU A 387 24.37 -12.96 0.03
N GLY A 388 25.45 -13.59 0.50
CA GLY A 388 25.64 -13.97 1.89
C GLY A 388 24.44 -14.76 2.43
N ARG A 389 23.86 -14.29 3.54
CA ARG A 389 22.66 -14.89 4.16
C ARG A 389 21.37 -14.70 3.35
N ARG A 390 21.39 -13.90 2.28
CA ARG A 390 20.26 -13.72 1.36
C ARG A 390 20.22 -14.76 0.25
N PHE A 391 21.11 -15.77 0.29
CA PHE A 391 20.99 -16.99 -0.52
C PHE A 391 20.56 -18.15 0.38
N GLY A 392 19.28 -18.50 0.33
CA GLY A 392 18.71 -19.61 1.10
C GLY A 392 18.52 -20.86 0.25
N ALA A 393 19.30 -21.91 0.51
CA ALA A 393 19.18 -23.18 -0.18
C ALA A 393 19.09 -24.39 0.79
N TRP A 394 19.00 -24.13 2.09
CA TRP A 394 18.86 -25.16 3.13
C TRP A 394 17.56 -25.96 2.98
N ASN A 395 17.45 -27.08 3.70
CA ASN A 395 16.29 -27.98 3.62
C ASN A 395 15.99 -28.48 2.19
N ASN A 396 17.02 -28.69 1.38
CA ASN A 396 16.97 -29.47 0.13
C ASN A 396 17.83 -30.73 0.33
N PRO A 397 17.25 -31.93 0.57
CA PRO A 397 18.01 -33.11 1.02
C PRO A 397 19.11 -33.58 0.06
N ASN A 398 18.88 -33.41 -1.23
CA ASN A 398 19.73 -33.90 -2.31
C ASN A 398 20.58 -32.80 -2.96
N LEU A 399 20.63 -31.62 -2.34
CA LEU A 399 21.41 -30.48 -2.78
C LEU A 399 22.68 -30.39 -1.94
N CYS A 400 23.81 -30.15 -2.58
CA CYS A 400 25.09 -29.97 -1.90
C CYS A 400 25.92 -28.89 -2.58
N TYR A 401 26.94 -28.37 -1.89
CA TYR A 401 27.92 -27.46 -2.50
C TYR A 401 29.28 -28.16 -2.65
N PRO A 402 30.02 -27.92 -3.75
CA PRO A 402 31.28 -28.60 -4.02
C PRO A 402 32.37 -28.21 -3.00
N ASN A 403 33.14 -29.22 -2.56
CA ASN A 403 34.26 -29.03 -1.64
C ASN A 403 35.41 -28.28 -2.31
N GLY A 404 36.01 -27.31 -1.60
CA GLY A 404 37.22 -26.61 -2.04
C GLY A 404 37.01 -25.39 -2.94
N LEU A 405 35.80 -25.13 -3.42
CA LEU A 405 35.48 -23.96 -4.29
C LEU A 405 34.96 -22.73 -3.53
N VAL A 406 34.69 -22.86 -2.22
CA VAL A 406 34.05 -21.81 -1.42
C VAL A 406 34.77 -21.63 -0.09
N SER A 407 35.25 -20.42 0.19
CA SER A 407 35.87 -20.10 1.49
C SER A 407 34.90 -20.31 2.65
N PRO A 408 35.38 -20.62 3.87
CA PRO A 408 34.52 -20.88 5.03
C PRO A 408 33.49 -19.77 5.32
N SER A 409 33.83 -18.50 5.06
CA SER A 409 32.95 -17.34 5.25
C SER A 409 31.83 -17.24 4.23
N ASN A 410 32.02 -17.78 3.02
CA ASN A 410 31.08 -17.69 1.91
C ASN A 410 30.28 -18.99 1.70
N ARG A 411 30.37 -19.97 2.60
CA ARG A 411 29.62 -21.22 2.46
C ARG A 411 28.11 -20.96 2.52
N PRO A 412 27.31 -21.56 1.62
CA PRO A 412 25.86 -21.42 1.67
C PRO A 412 25.33 -21.98 2.99
N PHE A 413 24.59 -21.14 3.72
CA PHE A 413 24.10 -21.48 5.05
C PHE A 413 23.15 -22.68 5.00
N GLY A 414 23.37 -23.66 5.88
CA GLY A 414 22.50 -24.83 6.06
C GLY A 414 22.49 -25.83 4.89
N VAL A 415 23.44 -25.73 3.94
CA VAL A 415 23.64 -26.72 2.88
C VAL A 415 24.87 -27.57 3.22
N ARG A 416 24.82 -28.88 2.93
CA ARG A 416 25.95 -29.80 3.18
C ARG A 416 26.97 -29.78 2.04
N PRO A 417 28.26 -30.05 2.30
CA PRO A 417 29.23 -30.28 1.24
C PRO A 417 28.92 -31.59 0.48
N CYS A 418 29.23 -31.62 -0.81
CA CYS A 418 29.08 -32.83 -1.62
C CYS A 418 30.05 -33.92 -1.16
N GLN A 419 29.61 -35.18 -1.17
CA GLN A 419 30.48 -36.33 -0.91
C GLN A 419 31.37 -36.55 -2.13
N GLN A 420 32.68 -36.73 -1.93
CA GLN A 420 33.57 -37.17 -3.01
C GLN A 420 33.33 -38.67 -3.26
N GLU A 421 33.07 -39.06 -4.50
CA GLU A 421 33.19 -40.46 -4.89
C GLU A 421 34.65 -40.88 -4.69
N VAL A 422 34.89 -41.72 -3.70
CA VAL A 422 36.17 -42.42 -3.58
C VAL A 422 36.16 -43.48 -4.67
N THR A 423 36.71 -43.13 -5.85
CA THR A 423 37.04 -44.12 -6.88
C THR A 423 38.17 -44.99 -6.33
N LEU A 424 37.81 -46.13 -5.74
CA LEU A 424 38.75 -47.20 -5.46
C LEU A 424 39.25 -47.70 -6.81
N TYR A 425 40.40 -47.20 -7.26
CA TYR A 425 41.17 -47.88 -8.30
C TYR A 425 41.39 -49.32 -7.81
N GLY A 426 40.90 -50.29 -8.59
CA GLY A 426 41.11 -51.70 -8.33
C GLY A 426 42.60 -51.97 -8.15
N LEU A 427 42.96 -52.57 -7.03
CA LEU A 427 44.27 -53.16 -6.84
C LEU A 427 44.14 -54.66 -7.07
N ASP A 428 44.89 -55.10 -8.08
CA ASP A 428 45.20 -56.49 -8.37
C ASP A 428 45.71 -57.24 -7.15
N HIS A 429 45.56 -58.57 -7.25
CA HIS A 429 46.11 -59.62 -6.39
C HIS A 429 47.44 -59.26 -5.73
N ASP A 430 47.42 -58.88 -4.45
CA ASP A 430 48.12 -59.63 -3.42
C ASP A 430 47.72 -59.12 -2.03
N GLY A 431 47.32 -60.06 -1.17
CA GLY A 431 46.84 -59.77 0.18
C GLY A 431 47.96 -59.19 1.05
N LYS A 432 47.89 -57.88 1.32
CA LYS A 432 48.43 -57.21 2.52
C LYS A 432 47.84 -55.79 2.62
N SER A 433 46.81 -55.64 3.44
CA SER A 433 46.25 -54.34 3.81
C SER A 433 47.22 -53.57 4.71
N LYS A 434 47.73 -52.44 4.22
CA LYS A 434 48.26 -51.36 5.07
C LYS A 434 47.16 -50.31 5.24
N VAL A 435 46.54 -50.31 6.41
CA VAL A 435 45.64 -49.25 6.85
C VAL A 435 46.47 -47.98 7.09
N SER A 436 46.31 -46.96 6.26
CA SER A 436 46.76 -45.60 6.58
C SER A 436 45.61 -44.84 7.22
N ASN A 437 45.81 -44.40 8.47
CA ASN A 437 44.89 -43.57 9.24
C ASN A 437 44.58 -42.25 8.49
N GLY A 438 43.39 -42.17 7.91
CA GLY A 438 42.68 -40.93 7.67
C GLY A 438 41.66 -40.75 8.78
N THR A 439 41.84 -39.72 9.59
CA THR A 439 40.97 -39.35 10.71
C THR A 439 39.48 -39.37 10.33
N LEU A 440 38.77 -40.38 10.83
CA LEU A 440 37.32 -40.33 11.05
C LEU A 440 37.04 -39.15 11.99
N ASN A 441 36.46 -38.07 11.47
CA ASN A 441 35.77 -37.13 12.34
C ASN A 441 34.31 -37.59 12.49
N GLN A 442 34.13 -38.57 13.37
CA GLN A 442 32.83 -38.83 13.98
C GLN A 442 32.47 -37.64 14.87
N ASN A 443 31.66 -36.73 14.35
CA ASN A 443 30.78 -35.91 15.16
C ASN A 443 29.37 -36.04 14.59
N SER A 444 28.78 -37.21 14.83
CA SER A 444 27.35 -37.39 14.92
C SER A 444 26.86 -36.66 16.18
N GLN A 445 26.61 -35.36 16.08
CA GLN A 445 25.70 -34.70 17.00
C GLN A 445 24.33 -34.63 16.33
N PHE A 446 23.48 -35.59 16.72
CA PHE A 446 22.05 -35.36 16.83
C PHE A 446 21.86 -34.09 17.67
N LEU A 447 21.58 -32.96 17.02
CA LEU A 447 20.95 -31.84 17.70
C LEU A 447 19.46 -32.04 17.55
N ALA A 448 18.85 -32.37 18.69
CA ALA A 448 17.42 -32.43 18.87
C ALA A 448 16.75 -31.17 18.31
N SER A 449 15.63 -31.38 17.64
CA SER A 449 14.60 -30.39 17.38
C SER A 449 14.35 -29.57 18.65
N LEU A 450 14.92 -28.38 18.72
CA LEU A 450 14.36 -27.31 19.54
C LEU A 450 13.30 -26.65 18.68
N GLY A 451 12.05 -27.04 18.93
CA GLY A 451 10.89 -26.37 18.38
C GLY A 451 10.95 -24.90 18.75
N PHE A 452 11.22 -24.04 17.78
CA PHE A 452 11.01 -22.62 17.92
C PHE A 452 9.60 -22.29 17.45
N SER A 453 8.88 -21.67 18.40
CA SER A 453 7.54 -21.12 18.26
C SER A 453 7.44 -20.19 17.04
N ARG A 454 6.38 -20.40 16.25
CA ARG A 454 5.87 -19.45 15.25
C ARG A 454 5.55 -18.12 15.93
N TYR A 455 6.48 -17.16 15.93
CA TYR A 455 6.16 -15.74 16.07
C TYR A 455 7.24 -14.89 15.37
N GLY A 456 6.80 -14.05 14.42
CA GLY A 456 7.38 -12.73 14.21
C GLY A 456 8.40 -12.52 13.08
N LEU A 457 8.08 -12.85 11.83
CA LEU A 457 8.71 -12.20 10.66
C LEU A 457 8.06 -10.84 10.31
N ASP A 458 7.30 -10.25 11.23
CA ASP A 458 6.61 -8.96 11.08
C ASP A 458 7.53 -7.72 11.15
N GLY A 459 8.77 -7.89 11.60
CA GLY A 459 9.69 -6.76 11.84
C GLY A 459 10.35 -6.18 10.58
N PHE A 460 10.52 -6.99 9.52
CA PHE A 460 11.23 -6.56 8.32
C PHE A 460 10.30 -5.91 7.27
N TRP A 461 9.02 -6.28 7.29
CA TRP A 461 7.99 -5.72 6.39
C TRP A 461 7.61 -4.28 6.76
N LYS A 462 7.70 -3.90 8.05
CA LYS A 462 7.40 -2.51 8.48
C LYS A 462 8.45 -1.50 8.04
N VAL A 463 9.72 -1.89 7.92
CA VAL A 463 10.80 -0.97 7.53
C VAL A 463 10.79 -0.71 6.01
N PHE A 464 10.46 -1.71 5.20
CA PHE A 464 10.38 -1.53 3.75
C PHE A 464 9.07 -0.86 3.29
N MET A 465 7.96 -1.09 3.99
CA MET A 465 6.70 -0.36 3.77
C MET A 465 6.78 1.10 4.24
N ALA A 466 7.61 1.42 5.23
CA ALA A 466 7.81 2.81 5.67
C ALA A 466 8.55 3.65 4.62
N GLU A 467 9.52 3.08 3.89
CA GLU A 467 10.22 3.81 2.83
C GLU A 467 9.36 3.99 1.57
N THR A 468 8.49 3.04 1.23
CA THR A 468 7.51 3.23 0.14
C THR A 468 6.35 4.14 0.53
N LEU A 469 5.99 4.25 1.81
CA LEU A 469 5.02 5.23 2.31
C LEU A 469 5.56 6.67 2.27
N MET A 470 6.89 6.86 2.42
CA MET A 470 7.50 8.18 2.25
C MET A 470 7.54 8.65 0.79
N ILE A 471 7.48 7.73 -0.18
CA ILE A 471 7.32 8.07 -1.60
C ILE A 471 5.84 8.41 -1.92
N VAL A 472 4.87 7.93 -1.13
CA VAL A 472 3.44 8.29 -1.24
C VAL A 472 3.17 9.74 -0.81
N LEU A 473 4.02 10.36 0.01
CA LEU A 473 3.92 11.80 0.32
C LEU A 473 4.58 12.70 -0.75
N GLY A 474 5.46 12.16 -1.60
CA GLY A 474 6.15 12.92 -2.65
C GLY A 474 5.41 13.04 -3.98
N LEU A 475 4.32 12.28 -4.19
CA LEU A 475 3.51 12.34 -5.41
C LEU A 475 2.29 13.26 -5.32
N ASN A 476 2.09 13.95 -4.19
CA ASN A 476 1.01 14.92 -3.98
C ASN A 476 1.27 16.33 -4.58
N VAL A 477 2.13 16.47 -5.59
CA VAL A 477 2.38 17.80 -6.22
C VAL A 477 2.25 17.82 -7.76
N LEU A 478 2.10 16.70 -8.47
CA LEU A 478 1.73 16.76 -9.90
C LEU A 478 0.98 15.49 -10.32
N ILE A 479 -0.36 15.59 -10.38
CA ILE A 479 -1.25 15.27 -11.51
C ILE A 479 -2.69 15.62 -11.10
#